data_AF-A0A939RIU3-F1
#
_entry.id   AF-A0A939RIU3-F1
#
_cell.length_a   1.000
_cell.length_b   1.000
_cell.length_c   1.000
_cell.angle_alpha   90.00
_cell.angle_beta   90.00
_cell.angle_gamma   90.00
#
_symmetry.space_group_name_H-M   'P 1'
#
loop_
_entity.id
_entity.type
_entity.pdbx_description
1 polymer ?
#
loop_
_entity_poly.entity_id
_entity_poly.type
_entity_poly.pdbx_seq_one_letter_code
_entity_poly.pdbx_strand_id
1 'polypeptide(L)'
;MGEAKNIAYKYNNIPIHAGGYVTGFCFHSKEEGCMYIRTDIGGVYRYNSKKDVFESLADHIRPDNIAESFPIAIALDDKISSRLYVACGTQRNRHGMLCVSKDRGETFTYTEIPTMIDGNWGGRSSGSRLIIDPNDSDTLFFASQRGGLFVTHDLGQNWEKIDVCGEDWMTFVWMSPFSDLMIVGTAGVDTMPSDTMRGHTLYVSYDKGISFSKLPMPEFQEYPFSNLSGYVPVRCTYDGKYFYVTLSENGPNSFLYENGYGCDSGHVVGGHVLRYYFKNGRIEGYKDITPTDSLIKESDPTGKNVSEDNFYRNYNFGFGGIASNPQEP
;
A
#
# COMPACT_ATOMS: atom_id res chain seq x y z
N MET A 1 21.02 -29.49 36.60
CA MET A 1 21.06 -28.13 36.01
C MET A 1 20.31 -27.23 36.97
N GLY A 2 20.92 -26.13 37.45
CA GLY A 2 20.25 -25.22 38.38
C GLY A 2 19.09 -24.50 37.70
N GLU A 3 17.98 -24.30 38.42
CA GLU A 3 16.84 -23.52 37.93
C GLU A 3 17.28 -22.10 37.57
N ALA A 4 16.92 -21.67 36.36
CA ALA A 4 17.15 -20.29 35.94
C ALA A 4 16.30 -19.36 36.82
N LYS A 5 16.94 -18.44 37.54
CA LYS A 5 16.24 -17.45 38.37
C LYS A 5 15.67 -16.35 37.47
N ASN A 6 14.36 -16.35 37.27
CA ASN A 6 13.66 -15.23 36.62
C ASN A 6 13.57 -14.04 37.59
N ILE A 7 14.13 -12.89 37.20
CA ILE A 7 14.06 -11.63 37.94
C ILE A 7 13.11 -10.70 37.18
N ALA A 8 12.12 -10.14 37.86
CA ALA A 8 11.19 -9.21 37.25
C ALA A 8 11.87 -7.88 36.89
N TYR A 9 11.68 -7.42 35.65
CA TYR A 9 12.17 -6.14 35.13
C TYR A 9 11.02 -5.34 34.51
N LYS A 10 11.17 -4.02 34.47
CA LYS A 10 10.32 -3.11 33.69
C LYS A 10 11.13 -2.52 32.56
N TYR A 11 10.72 -2.80 31.33
CA TYR A 11 11.35 -2.29 30.11
C TYR A 11 10.60 -1.04 29.62
N ASN A 12 11.35 -0.04 29.15
CA ASN A 12 10.80 1.16 28.50
C ASN A 12 11.81 1.63 27.42
N ASN A 13 11.32 2.29 26.38
CA ASN A 13 12.18 2.94 25.39
C ASN A 13 12.78 4.25 25.95
N ILE A 14 13.99 4.58 25.49
CA ILE A 14 14.55 5.94 25.64
C ILE A 14 13.73 6.88 24.73
N PRO A 15 13.29 8.05 25.21
CA PRO A 15 12.40 8.94 24.47
C PRO A 15 13.13 9.67 23.33
N ILE A 16 13.15 9.05 22.15
CA ILE A 16 13.61 9.66 20.88
C ILE A 16 12.43 10.18 20.04
N HIS A 17 11.20 9.69 20.34
CA HIS A 17 9.94 10.06 19.67
C HIS A 17 9.94 9.76 18.15
N ALA A 18 10.01 8.46 17.80
CA ALA A 18 10.09 7.93 16.43
C ALA A 18 11.48 8.10 15.78
N GLY A 19 11.54 8.45 14.49
CA GLY A 19 12.78 8.59 13.69
C GLY A 19 12.91 7.61 12.51
N GLY A 20 12.03 6.61 12.42
CA GLY A 20 11.94 5.68 11.29
C GLY A 20 10.78 5.99 10.34
N TYR A 21 10.66 5.21 9.26
CA TYR A 21 9.63 5.44 8.25
C TYR A 21 8.31 4.70 8.61
N VAL A 22 7.29 5.49 8.96
CA VAL A 22 5.91 4.99 9.04
C VAL A 22 5.33 4.88 7.62
N THR A 23 5.05 3.66 7.21
CA THR A 23 4.73 3.34 5.80
C THR A 23 3.23 3.17 5.56
N GLY A 24 2.39 3.20 6.59
CA GLY A 24 0.94 3.18 6.41
C GLY A 24 0.15 3.31 7.70
N PHE A 25 -1.06 3.85 7.53
CA PHE A 25 -2.07 3.98 8.57
C PHE A 25 -3.27 3.10 8.20
N CYS A 26 -3.93 2.52 9.18
CA CYS A 26 -5.16 1.77 9.01
C CYS A 26 -6.13 2.14 10.12
N PHE A 27 -7.32 2.61 9.72
CA PHE A 27 -8.38 3.05 10.62
C PHE A 27 -9.52 2.04 10.53
N HIS A 28 -10.10 1.65 11.66
CA HIS A 28 -11.31 0.85 11.66
C HIS A 28 -12.50 1.73 11.25
N SER A 29 -13.31 1.33 10.27
CA SER A 29 -14.31 2.25 9.70
C SER A 29 -15.52 2.47 10.62
N LYS A 30 -15.74 1.55 11.58
CA LYS A 30 -16.89 1.57 12.51
C LYS A 30 -16.53 1.72 13.99
N GLU A 31 -15.25 1.91 14.32
CA GLU A 31 -14.83 2.01 15.71
C GLU A 31 -13.90 3.21 15.92
N GLU A 32 -14.43 4.23 16.59
CA GLU A 32 -13.70 5.45 16.88
C GLU A 32 -12.45 5.18 17.73
N GLY A 33 -11.34 5.81 17.36
CA GLY A 33 -10.06 5.67 18.07
C GLY A 33 -9.35 4.33 17.83
N CYS A 34 -9.91 3.42 17.03
CA CYS A 34 -9.23 2.19 16.62
C CYS A 34 -8.38 2.46 15.38
N MET A 35 -7.06 2.59 15.59
CA MET A 35 -6.09 2.90 14.55
C MET A 35 -4.81 2.08 14.77
N TYR A 36 -4.23 1.63 13.67
CA TYR A 36 -2.93 0.96 13.63
C TYR A 36 -2.02 1.64 12.62
N ILE A 37 -0.72 1.56 12.87
CA ILE A 37 0.31 1.96 11.91
C ILE A 37 1.27 0.81 11.64
N ARG A 38 1.81 0.77 10.43
CA ARG A 38 2.90 -0.11 10.05
C ARG A 38 4.16 0.71 9.74
N THR A 39 5.31 0.12 10.02
CA THR A 39 6.63 0.67 9.70
C THR A 39 7.37 -0.28 8.77
N ASP A 40 8.48 0.14 8.18
CA ASP A 40 9.26 -0.72 7.29
C ASP A 40 10.07 -1.80 8.02
N ILE A 41 10.61 -1.50 9.21
CA ILE A 41 11.47 -2.42 10.00
C ILE A 41 11.14 -2.52 11.49
N GLY A 42 10.18 -1.73 11.99
CA GLY A 42 9.84 -1.61 13.42
C GLY A 42 8.53 -2.29 13.82
N GLY A 43 7.95 -3.12 12.96
CA GLY A 43 6.68 -3.80 13.21
C GLY A 43 5.45 -2.89 13.13
N VAL A 44 4.40 -3.32 13.82
CA VAL A 44 3.07 -2.68 13.85
C VAL A 44 2.84 -2.07 15.22
N TYR A 45 2.14 -0.94 15.26
CA TYR A 45 1.73 -0.29 16.49
C TYR A 45 0.23 -0.07 16.52
N ARG A 46 -0.37 -0.18 17.71
CA ARG A 46 -1.78 0.16 17.98
C ARG A 46 -1.85 1.51 18.66
N TYR A 47 -2.75 2.38 18.23
CA TYR A 47 -3.02 3.63 18.93
C TYR A 47 -3.86 3.38 20.18
N ASN A 48 -3.43 3.93 21.32
CA ASN A 48 -4.16 3.94 22.57
C ASN A 48 -4.69 5.35 22.84
N SER A 49 -5.95 5.59 22.48
CA SER A 49 -6.60 6.90 22.61
C SER A 49 -6.72 7.40 24.04
N LYS A 50 -6.70 6.52 25.05
CA LYS A 50 -6.77 6.92 26.47
C LYS A 50 -5.45 7.49 26.98
N LYS A 51 -4.33 7.08 26.39
CA LYS A 51 -2.99 7.50 26.78
C LYS A 51 -2.36 8.46 25.77
N ASP A 52 -2.97 8.61 24.59
CA ASP A 52 -2.45 9.35 23.45
C ASP A 52 -1.05 8.87 23.02
N VAL A 53 -0.90 7.54 22.88
CA VAL A 53 0.37 6.90 22.49
C VAL A 53 0.16 5.74 21.54
N PHE A 54 1.18 5.45 20.73
CA PHE A 54 1.27 4.19 19.98
C PHE A 54 1.96 3.12 20.82
N GLU A 55 1.27 2.00 21.04
CA GLU A 55 1.79 0.82 21.73
C GLU A 55 2.37 -0.14 20.69
N SER A 56 3.63 -0.55 20.89
CA SER A 56 4.31 -1.55 20.06
C SER A 56 3.60 -2.90 20.17
N LEU A 57 3.39 -3.56 19.04
CA LEU A 57 2.92 -4.95 18.98
C LEU A 57 4.05 -5.91 18.60
N ALA A 58 5.31 -5.47 18.72
CA ALA A 58 6.49 -6.20 18.27
C ALA A 58 7.33 -6.77 19.43
N ASP A 59 6.89 -6.59 20.69
CA ASP A 59 7.70 -6.90 21.88
C ASP A 59 7.96 -8.41 22.05
N HIS A 60 7.16 -9.27 21.43
CA HIS A 60 7.35 -10.72 21.40
C HIS A 60 8.31 -11.20 20.31
N ILE A 61 8.69 -10.33 19.35
CA ILE A 61 9.51 -10.70 18.21
C ILE A 61 10.93 -11.01 18.67
N ARG A 62 11.48 -12.11 18.15
CA ARG A 62 12.80 -12.62 18.54
C ARG A 62 13.79 -12.54 17.37
N PRO A 63 15.10 -12.41 17.63
CA PRO A 63 16.11 -12.27 16.57
C PRO A 63 16.19 -13.45 15.58
N ASP A 64 15.72 -14.63 15.98
CA ASP A 64 15.65 -15.83 15.15
C ASP A 64 14.45 -15.85 14.19
N ASN A 65 13.43 -15.00 14.41
CA ASN A 65 12.33 -14.78 13.48
C ASN A 65 11.93 -13.30 13.43
N ILE A 66 12.71 -12.51 12.70
CA ILE A 66 12.47 -11.06 12.55
C ILE A 66 11.40 -10.71 11.50
N ALA A 67 10.85 -11.69 10.76
CA ALA A 67 9.97 -11.41 9.62
C ALA A 67 8.75 -10.56 10.00
N GLU A 68 8.22 -10.75 11.20
CA GLU A 68 7.09 -9.99 11.73
C GLU A 68 7.39 -8.50 11.93
N SER A 69 8.67 -8.11 12.09
CA SER A 69 9.03 -6.70 12.25
C SER A 69 9.07 -5.93 10.92
N PHE A 70 8.83 -6.61 9.79
CA PHE A 70 8.86 -6.03 8.43
C PHE A 70 7.47 -6.14 7.76
N PRO A 71 6.44 -5.42 8.27
CA PRO A 71 5.10 -5.46 7.71
C PRO A 71 4.97 -4.65 6.41
N ILE A 72 4.46 -5.27 5.35
CA ILE A 72 4.13 -4.59 4.09
C ILE A 72 2.66 -4.13 4.03
N ALA A 73 1.77 -4.78 4.80
CA ALA A 73 0.36 -4.42 4.86
C ALA A 73 -0.27 -4.79 6.19
N ILE A 74 -1.31 -4.03 6.54
CA ILE A 74 -2.19 -4.29 7.68
C ILE A 74 -3.64 -4.10 7.22
N ALA A 75 -4.57 -4.88 7.78
CA ALA A 75 -6.01 -4.78 7.51
C ALA A 75 -6.83 -5.03 8.78
N LEU A 76 -8.01 -4.41 8.84
CA LEU A 76 -8.95 -4.49 9.96
C LEU A 76 -10.32 -4.95 9.47
N ASP A 77 -11.00 -5.76 10.28
CA ASP A 77 -12.30 -6.32 9.95
C ASP A 77 -13.44 -5.48 10.52
N ASP A 78 -14.18 -4.80 9.66
CA ASP A 78 -15.32 -3.97 10.04
C ASP A 78 -16.54 -4.75 10.61
N LYS A 79 -16.52 -6.08 10.58
CA LYS A 79 -17.50 -6.94 11.27
C LYS A 79 -16.97 -7.47 12.60
N ILE A 80 -15.65 -7.56 12.75
CA ILE A 80 -15.00 -8.18 13.91
C ILE A 80 -13.84 -7.30 14.36
N SER A 81 -14.14 -6.26 15.15
CA SER A 81 -13.17 -5.22 15.50
C SER A 81 -11.98 -5.66 16.37
N SER A 82 -11.99 -6.91 16.83
CA SER A 82 -10.83 -7.51 17.50
C SER A 82 -9.83 -8.14 16.53
N ARG A 83 -10.16 -8.28 15.24
CA ARG A 83 -9.29 -8.87 14.23
C ARG A 83 -8.32 -7.83 13.66
N LEU A 84 -7.05 -8.22 13.63
CA LEU A 84 -5.97 -7.52 12.95
C LEU A 84 -5.24 -8.52 12.07
N TYR A 85 -5.05 -8.17 10.81
CA TYR A 85 -4.26 -8.96 9.87
C TYR A 85 -3.02 -8.19 9.48
N VAL A 86 -1.88 -8.88 9.43
CA VAL A 86 -0.59 -8.30 9.04
C VAL A 86 0.05 -9.20 7.99
N ALA A 87 0.39 -8.64 6.84
CA ALA A 87 1.25 -9.30 5.87
C ALA A 87 2.67 -8.77 6.08
N CYS A 88 3.62 -9.66 6.37
CA CYS A 88 4.99 -9.30 6.72
C CYS A 88 6.00 -10.32 6.16
N GLY A 89 7.28 -9.95 6.14
CA GLY A 89 8.32 -10.81 5.60
C GLY A 89 9.64 -10.09 5.40
N THR A 90 10.67 -10.86 5.03
CA THR A 90 11.93 -10.31 4.54
C THR A 90 12.30 -11.02 3.24
N GLN A 91 13.09 -10.36 2.39
CA GLN A 91 13.61 -10.93 1.13
C GLN A 91 14.46 -12.19 1.31
N ARG A 92 14.81 -12.55 2.56
CA ARG A 92 15.54 -13.78 2.89
C ARG A 92 14.66 -15.03 2.78
N ASN A 93 13.34 -14.87 2.84
CA ASN A 93 12.37 -15.95 2.78
C ASN A 93 11.66 -15.96 1.43
N ARG A 94 11.40 -17.17 0.90
CA ARG A 94 10.64 -17.32 -0.35
C ARG A 94 9.15 -17.08 -0.18
N HIS A 95 8.65 -17.27 1.04
CA HIS A 95 7.25 -17.05 1.42
C HIS A 95 7.19 -15.95 2.48
N GLY A 96 6.19 -15.09 2.35
CA GLY A 96 5.79 -14.14 3.37
C GLY A 96 4.96 -14.80 4.45
N MET A 97 4.59 -14.01 5.45
CA MET A 97 3.83 -14.46 6.60
C MET A 97 2.57 -13.62 6.77
N LEU A 98 1.43 -14.29 6.90
CA LEU A 98 0.19 -13.70 7.38
C LEU A 98 0.12 -13.90 8.90
N CYS A 99 0.10 -12.82 9.65
CA CYS A 99 -0.20 -12.83 11.08
C CYS A 99 -1.67 -12.44 11.28
N VAL A 100 -2.41 -13.27 12.00
CA VAL A 100 -3.81 -13.03 12.34
C VAL A 100 -3.94 -12.93 13.85
N SER A 101 -4.37 -11.77 14.33
CA SER A 101 -4.76 -11.57 15.72
C SER A 101 -6.28 -11.56 15.84
N LYS A 102 -6.79 -12.10 16.95
CA LYS A 102 -8.21 -12.06 17.33
C LYS A 102 -8.47 -11.18 18.56
N ASP A 103 -7.42 -10.53 19.07
CA ASP A 103 -7.39 -9.79 20.33
C ASP A 103 -6.67 -8.44 20.19
N ARG A 104 -6.81 -7.79 19.02
CA ARG A 104 -6.27 -6.44 18.74
C ARG A 104 -4.75 -6.34 18.75
N GLY A 105 -4.07 -7.44 18.45
CA GLY A 105 -2.63 -7.54 18.30
C GLY A 105 -1.88 -7.97 19.56
N GLU A 106 -2.57 -8.47 20.59
CA GLU A 106 -1.91 -9.00 21.80
C GLU A 106 -1.30 -10.38 21.53
N THR A 107 -1.96 -11.20 20.72
CA THR A 107 -1.44 -12.49 20.23
C THR A 107 -1.74 -12.71 18.75
N PHE A 108 -0.90 -13.50 18.10
CA PHE A 108 -1.00 -13.81 16.67
C PHE A 108 -0.90 -15.32 16.39
N THR A 109 -1.65 -15.77 15.39
CA THR A 109 -1.44 -17.03 14.68
C THR A 109 -0.83 -16.75 13.31
N TYR A 110 -0.02 -17.67 12.80
CA TYR A 110 0.79 -17.44 11.60
C TYR A 110 0.50 -18.47 10.52
N THR A 111 0.40 -18.02 9.27
CA THR A 111 0.39 -18.87 8.07
C THR A 111 1.30 -18.29 6.99
N GLU A 112 1.64 -19.11 5.98
CA GLU A 112 2.48 -18.66 4.86
C GLU A 112 1.65 -17.99 3.77
N ILE A 113 2.22 -16.96 3.15
CA ILE A 113 1.75 -16.39 1.88
C ILE A 113 2.72 -16.88 0.80
N PRO A 114 2.27 -17.52 -0.29
CA PRO A 114 3.13 -18.21 -1.26
C PRO A 114 3.86 -17.26 -2.22
N THR A 115 4.34 -16.13 -1.72
CA THR A 115 5.20 -15.21 -2.44
C THR A 115 6.14 -14.49 -1.46
N MET A 116 7.26 -14.00 -1.96
CA MET A 116 8.20 -13.22 -1.15
C MET A 116 7.54 -11.90 -0.73
N ILE A 117 7.70 -11.56 0.55
CA ILE A 117 7.30 -10.27 1.12
C ILE A 117 8.52 -9.65 1.79
N ASP A 118 8.70 -8.34 1.64
CA ASP A 118 9.68 -7.58 2.40
C ASP A 118 9.14 -6.17 2.70
N GLY A 119 8.83 -5.92 3.98
CA GLY A 119 8.31 -4.63 4.45
C GLY A 119 9.24 -3.45 4.21
N ASN A 120 10.54 -3.70 3.99
CA ASN A 120 11.55 -2.68 3.69
C ASN A 120 12.00 -2.67 2.22
N TRP A 121 11.36 -3.46 1.36
CA TRP A 121 11.67 -3.43 -0.07
C TRP A 121 11.01 -2.24 -0.79
N GLY A 122 11.34 -2.08 -2.07
CA GLY A 122 10.81 -0.99 -2.89
C GLY A 122 9.28 -1.05 -2.99
N GLY A 123 8.64 0.12 -3.09
CA GLY A 123 7.19 0.24 -3.18
C GLY A 123 6.47 0.02 -1.85
N ARG A 124 7.18 0.07 -0.71
CA ARG A 124 6.57 -0.08 0.63
C ARG A 124 5.65 1.07 1.02
N SER A 125 5.79 2.19 0.33
CA SER A 125 4.95 3.38 0.43
C SER A 125 3.58 3.24 -0.24
N SER A 126 3.35 2.21 -1.07
CA SER A 126 2.06 1.98 -1.74
C SER A 126 1.11 1.07 -0.93
N GLY A 127 -0.17 1.13 -1.27
CA GLY A 127 -1.21 0.29 -0.68
C GLY A 127 -2.62 0.92 -0.70
N SER A 128 -3.61 0.31 -0.08
CA SER A 128 -3.54 -0.89 0.77
C SER A 128 -3.27 -2.17 -0.02
N ARG A 129 -2.37 -3.02 0.50
CA ARG A 129 -1.99 -4.28 -0.16
C ARG A 129 -2.72 -5.50 0.39
N LEU A 130 -3.37 -5.38 1.55
CA LEU A 130 -4.18 -6.43 2.15
C LEU A 130 -5.57 -5.84 2.40
N ILE A 131 -6.60 -6.53 1.93
CA ILE A 131 -8.00 -6.17 2.19
C ILE A 131 -8.79 -7.40 2.59
N ILE A 132 -9.90 -7.18 3.28
CA ILE A 132 -10.86 -8.22 3.67
C ILE A 132 -12.09 -8.05 2.79
N ASP A 133 -12.70 -9.17 2.40
CA ASP A 133 -13.98 -9.14 1.73
C ASP A 133 -15.07 -8.56 2.67
N PRO A 134 -15.78 -7.49 2.27
CA PRO A 134 -16.82 -6.90 3.10
C PRO A 134 -17.97 -7.88 3.44
N ASN A 135 -18.14 -8.94 2.66
CA ASN A 135 -19.19 -9.95 2.83
C ASN A 135 -18.71 -11.20 3.57
N ASP A 136 -17.40 -11.44 3.67
CA ASP A 136 -16.84 -12.63 4.29
C ASP A 136 -15.52 -12.32 5.04
N SER A 137 -15.58 -12.38 6.37
CA SER A 137 -14.45 -12.09 7.26
C SER A 137 -13.28 -13.07 7.13
N ASP A 138 -13.48 -14.23 6.51
CA ASP A 138 -12.42 -15.23 6.32
C ASP A 138 -11.77 -15.16 4.92
N THR A 139 -12.33 -14.33 4.03
CA THR A 139 -11.79 -14.07 2.69
C THR A 139 -10.89 -12.83 2.70
N LEU A 140 -9.62 -12.99 2.30
CA LEU A 140 -8.63 -11.92 2.23
C LEU A 140 -8.00 -11.85 0.82
N PHE A 141 -7.70 -10.64 0.37
CA PHE A 141 -6.95 -10.41 -0.87
C PHE A 141 -5.62 -9.73 -0.57
N PHE A 142 -4.55 -10.21 -1.19
CA PHE A 142 -3.19 -9.70 -1.01
C PHE A 142 -2.53 -9.31 -2.34
N ALA A 143 -2.27 -8.02 -2.53
CA ALA A 143 -1.54 -7.41 -3.62
C ALA A 143 -0.02 -7.39 -3.31
N SER A 144 0.68 -8.45 -3.70
CA SER A 144 2.10 -8.62 -3.42
C SER A 144 2.99 -7.61 -4.16
N GLN A 145 4.14 -7.25 -3.58
CA GLN A 145 5.13 -6.40 -4.27
C GLN A 145 5.66 -7.06 -5.55
N ARG A 146 5.72 -8.39 -5.54
CA ARG A 146 6.05 -9.25 -6.67
C ARG A 146 5.39 -10.62 -6.45
N GLY A 147 4.76 -11.17 -7.47
CA GLY A 147 4.10 -12.48 -7.46
C GLY A 147 2.60 -12.46 -7.80
N GLY A 148 2.00 -11.27 -7.91
CA GLY A 148 0.61 -11.06 -8.31
C GLY A 148 -0.36 -10.77 -7.18
N LEU A 149 -1.65 -10.82 -7.51
CA LEU A 149 -2.77 -10.73 -6.59
C LEU A 149 -3.11 -12.13 -6.10
N PHE A 150 -3.29 -12.30 -4.78
CA PHE A 150 -3.68 -13.57 -4.18
C PHE A 150 -4.98 -13.42 -3.41
N VAL A 151 -5.75 -14.50 -3.33
CA VAL A 151 -6.94 -14.62 -2.48
C VAL A 151 -6.83 -15.86 -1.59
N THR A 152 -7.34 -15.76 -0.37
CA THR A 152 -7.58 -16.89 0.52
C THR A 152 -9.02 -16.82 1.00
N HIS A 153 -9.62 -17.98 1.27
CA HIS A 153 -10.97 -18.13 1.82
C HIS A 153 -10.98 -18.78 3.21
N ASP A 154 -9.81 -18.98 3.80
CA ASP A 154 -9.62 -19.74 5.03
C ASP A 154 -8.54 -19.13 5.93
N LEU A 155 -8.44 -17.79 5.94
CA LEU A 155 -7.47 -17.05 6.75
C LEU A 155 -6.02 -17.44 6.46
N GLY A 156 -5.72 -17.66 5.19
CA GLY A 156 -4.37 -17.88 4.67
C GLY A 156 -3.84 -19.29 4.85
N GLN A 157 -4.69 -20.30 5.07
CA GLN A 157 -4.25 -21.71 5.03
C GLN A 157 -3.98 -22.13 3.58
N ASN A 158 -4.83 -21.68 2.66
CA ASN A 158 -4.68 -21.87 1.22
C ASN A 158 -4.79 -20.53 0.50
N TRP A 159 -3.99 -20.37 -0.56
CA TRP A 159 -3.96 -19.17 -1.38
C TRP A 159 -4.08 -19.53 -2.85
N GLU A 160 -4.86 -18.74 -3.58
CA GLU A 160 -5.04 -18.82 -5.01
C GLU A 160 -4.52 -17.54 -5.65
N LYS A 161 -3.79 -17.67 -6.76
CA LYS A 161 -3.32 -16.52 -7.54
C LYS A 161 -4.39 -16.10 -8.52
N ILE A 162 -4.64 -14.79 -8.60
CA ILE A 162 -5.56 -14.16 -9.54
C ILE A 162 -4.76 -13.51 -10.65
N ASP A 163 -5.13 -13.79 -11.91
CA ASP A 163 -4.53 -13.15 -13.08
C ASP A 163 -5.05 -11.72 -13.26
N VAL A 164 -4.13 -10.75 -13.24
CA VAL A 164 -4.42 -9.32 -13.47
C VAL A 164 -3.80 -8.92 -14.79
N CYS A 165 -4.33 -9.47 -15.88
CA CYS A 165 -3.84 -9.21 -17.24
C CYS A 165 -2.33 -9.48 -17.42
N GLY A 166 -1.80 -10.52 -16.75
CA GLY A 166 -0.39 -10.91 -16.81
C GLY A 166 0.57 -10.13 -15.89
N GLU A 167 0.06 -9.23 -15.04
CA GLU A 167 0.90 -8.47 -14.10
C GLU A 167 1.08 -9.18 -12.75
N ASP A 168 2.32 -9.19 -12.26
CA ASP A 168 2.75 -9.77 -10.99
C ASP A 168 3.27 -8.73 -9.98
N TRP A 169 3.43 -7.47 -10.39
CA TRP A 169 3.94 -6.40 -9.52
C TRP A 169 2.79 -5.50 -9.05
N MET A 170 2.13 -5.88 -7.96
CA MET A 170 0.98 -5.12 -7.48
C MET A 170 1.42 -3.93 -6.61
N THR A 171 0.58 -2.90 -6.53
CA THR A 171 0.78 -1.75 -5.64
C THR A 171 -0.32 -1.62 -4.60
N PHE A 172 -1.58 -1.84 -5.00
CA PHE A 172 -2.73 -1.90 -4.11
C PHE A 172 -3.83 -2.79 -4.68
N VAL A 173 -4.75 -3.18 -3.80
CA VAL A 173 -6.07 -3.73 -4.17
C VAL A 173 -7.14 -3.00 -3.37
N TRP A 174 -8.27 -2.69 -4.01
CA TRP A 174 -9.46 -2.14 -3.37
C TRP A 174 -10.70 -2.85 -3.89
N MET A 175 -11.66 -3.09 -2.99
CA MET A 175 -12.95 -3.69 -3.32
C MET A 175 -14.08 -2.76 -2.88
N SER A 176 -15.13 -2.69 -3.69
CA SER A 176 -16.33 -1.95 -3.35
C SER A 176 -17.04 -2.60 -2.15
N PRO A 177 -17.48 -1.82 -1.14
CA PRO A 177 -18.27 -2.34 -0.03
C PRO A 177 -19.71 -2.74 -0.42
N PHE A 178 -20.13 -2.48 -1.67
CA PHE A 178 -21.53 -2.62 -2.11
C PHE A 178 -21.71 -3.48 -3.37
N SER A 179 -20.63 -3.96 -4.00
CA SER A 179 -20.68 -4.70 -5.25
C SER A 179 -19.44 -5.56 -5.44
N ASP A 180 -19.45 -6.41 -6.46
CA ASP A 180 -18.30 -7.25 -6.86
C ASP A 180 -17.20 -6.47 -7.60
N LEU A 181 -17.26 -5.13 -7.59
CA LEU A 181 -16.28 -4.28 -8.23
C LEU A 181 -14.97 -4.29 -7.43
N MET A 182 -13.86 -4.53 -8.14
CA MET A 182 -12.50 -4.48 -7.60
C MET A 182 -11.62 -3.62 -8.51
N ILE A 183 -10.73 -2.82 -7.90
CA ILE A 183 -9.71 -2.04 -8.60
C ILE A 183 -8.34 -2.45 -8.08
N VAL A 184 -7.42 -2.72 -9.00
CA VAL A 184 -6.05 -3.18 -8.71
C VAL A 184 -5.06 -2.22 -9.37
N GLY A 185 -4.08 -1.77 -8.59
CA GLY A 185 -2.92 -1.05 -9.09
C GLY A 185 -1.73 -1.98 -9.27
N THR A 186 -0.96 -1.78 -10.35
CA THR A 186 0.27 -2.53 -10.66
C THR A 186 1.41 -1.58 -10.99
N ALA A 187 2.65 -2.09 -11.02
CA ALA A 187 3.82 -1.33 -11.44
C ALA A 187 4.01 -1.32 -12.97
N GLY A 188 3.24 -2.11 -13.73
CA GLY A 188 3.31 -2.15 -15.20
C GLY A 188 4.62 -2.77 -15.69
N VAL A 189 5.20 -3.71 -14.95
CA VAL A 189 6.55 -4.24 -15.20
C VAL A 189 6.51 -5.43 -16.14
N ASP A 190 5.49 -6.29 -16.04
CA ASP A 190 5.41 -7.49 -16.89
C ASP A 190 4.84 -7.17 -18.28
N THR A 191 4.11 -6.06 -18.41
CA THR A 191 3.49 -5.60 -19.66
C THR A 191 4.22 -4.42 -20.33
N MET A 192 5.48 -4.18 -19.97
CA MET A 192 6.31 -3.11 -20.54
C MET A 192 6.42 -3.23 -22.08
N PRO A 193 6.13 -2.17 -22.85
CA PRO A 193 6.37 -2.16 -24.30
C PRO A 193 7.84 -1.94 -24.67
N SER A 194 8.67 -1.43 -23.75
CA SER A 194 10.12 -1.25 -23.91
C SER A 194 10.84 -1.25 -22.55
N ASP A 195 12.16 -1.36 -22.56
CA ASP A 195 13.01 -1.26 -21.34
C ASP A 195 13.02 0.14 -20.70
N THR A 196 12.20 1.07 -21.16
CA THR A 196 12.14 2.45 -20.67
C THR A 196 10.72 2.90 -20.35
N MET A 197 9.73 2.03 -20.57
CA MET A 197 8.32 2.37 -20.51
C MET A 197 7.52 1.28 -19.79
N ARG A 198 6.75 1.70 -18.79
CA ARG A 198 5.79 0.83 -18.09
C ARG A 198 4.65 0.43 -19.01
N GLY A 199 4.08 -0.74 -18.76
CA GLY A 199 2.78 -1.10 -19.29
C GLY A 199 1.64 -0.32 -18.62
N HIS A 200 0.41 -0.77 -18.85
CA HIS A 200 -0.76 -0.20 -18.19
C HIS A 200 -0.77 -0.61 -16.71
N THR A 201 -1.12 0.31 -15.81
CA THR A 201 -0.89 0.12 -14.37
C THR A 201 -2.15 0.08 -13.51
N LEU A 202 -3.34 0.28 -14.09
CA LEU A 202 -4.59 0.32 -13.32
C LEU A 202 -5.69 -0.54 -13.95
N TYR A 203 -6.21 -1.49 -13.21
CA TYR A 203 -7.15 -2.48 -13.71
C TYR A 203 -8.43 -2.51 -12.89
N VAL A 204 -9.55 -2.88 -13.53
CA VAL A 204 -10.86 -3.02 -12.91
C VAL A 204 -11.47 -4.38 -13.25
N SER A 205 -12.02 -5.03 -12.22
CA SER A 205 -12.89 -6.19 -12.33
C SER A 205 -14.29 -5.80 -11.86
N TYR A 206 -15.31 -6.41 -12.47
CA TYR A 206 -16.71 -6.26 -12.10
C TYR A 206 -17.35 -7.59 -11.65
N ASP A 207 -16.51 -8.61 -11.46
CA ASP A 207 -16.85 -10.00 -11.17
C ASP A 207 -15.92 -10.56 -10.09
N LYS A 208 -15.53 -9.71 -9.13
CA LYS A 208 -14.75 -10.06 -7.95
C LYS A 208 -13.38 -10.71 -8.25
N GLY A 209 -12.73 -10.24 -9.30
CA GLY A 209 -11.41 -10.68 -9.71
C GLY A 209 -11.39 -11.91 -10.61
N ILE A 210 -12.54 -12.37 -11.12
CA ILE A 210 -12.58 -13.44 -12.14
C ILE A 210 -11.97 -12.94 -13.46
N SER A 211 -12.25 -11.70 -13.84
CA SER A 211 -11.66 -11.07 -15.03
C SER A 211 -11.34 -9.59 -14.82
N PHE A 212 -10.27 -9.13 -15.47
CA PHE A 212 -9.82 -7.75 -15.40
C PHE A 212 -9.81 -7.08 -16.78
N SER A 213 -10.02 -5.76 -16.75
CA SER A 213 -9.88 -4.87 -17.89
C SER A 213 -9.12 -3.62 -17.49
N LYS A 214 -8.47 -2.96 -18.45
CA LYS A 214 -7.76 -1.70 -18.20
C LYS A 214 -8.73 -0.63 -17.72
N LEU A 215 -8.45 -0.02 -16.57
CA LEU A 215 -9.15 1.15 -16.08
C LEU A 215 -8.55 2.40 -16.74
N PRO A 216 -9.34 3.31 -17.33
CA PRO A 216 -8.81 4.50 -17.99
C PRO A 216 -8.01 5.38 -17.03
N MET A 217 -6.85 5.85 -17.47
CA MET A 217 -5.97 6.75 -16.73
C MET A 217 -5.25 7.68 -17.73
N PRO A 218 -4.58 8.77 -17.29
CA PRO A 218 -3.85 9.64 -18.19
C PRO A 218 -2.82 8.87 -19.02
N GLU A 219 -2.84 9.11 -20.33
CA GLU A 219 -1.77 8.71 -21.22
C GLU A 219 -0.47 9.39 -20.78
N PHE A 220 0.64 8.71 -20.97
CA PHE A 220 1.97 9.27 -20.73
C PHE A 220 2.85 9.03 -21.95
N GLN A 221 3.89 9.84 -22.07
CA GLN A 221 4.90 9.68 -23.10
C GLN A 221 6.22 9.33 -22.45
N GLU A 222 7.09 8.68 -23.21
CA GLU A 222 8.44 8.39 -22.76
C GLU A 222 9.15 9.68 -22.36
N TYR A 223 9.72 9.68 -21.17
CA TYR A 223 10.56 10.76 -20.69
C TYR A 223 12.01 10.30 -20.72
N PRO A 224 12.87 10.88 -21.58
CA PRO A 224 14.25 10.41 -21.79
C PRO A 224 15.12 10.40 -20.54
N PHE A 225 14.72 11.12 -19.49
CA PHE A 225 15.42 11.17 -18.22
C PHE A 225 14.70 10.39 -17.12
N SER A 226 13.64 9.64 -17.38
CA SER A 226 13.08 8.73 -16.37
C SER A 226 13.87 7.44 -16.42
N ASN A 227 14.16 6.85 -15.25
CA ASN A 227 14.69 5.49 -15.22
C ASN A 227 13.67 4.47 -15.75
N LEU A 228 12.38 4.70 -15.56
CA LEU A 228 11.30 3.88 -16.11
C LEU A 228 10.02 4.72 -16.21
N SER A 229 9.73 5.20 -17.41
CA SER A 229 8.64 6.14 -17.69
C SER A 229 7.28 5.48 -17.49
N GLY A 230 6.32 6.23 -16.95
CA GLY A 230 4.95 5.78 -16.75
C GLY A 230 4.42 5.98 -15.35
N TYR A 231 3.12 6.24 -15.29
CA TYR A 231 2.42 6.49 -14.05
C TYR A 231 2.09 5.18 -13.33
N VAL A 232 2.47 5.12 -12.06
CA VAL A 232 2.18 4.00 -11.17
C VAL A 232 1.20 4.45 -10.08
N PRO A 233 0.09 3.73 -9.87
CA PRO A 233 -0.81 3.98 -8.76
C PRO A 233 -0.17 3.62 -7.42
N VAL A 234 -0.16 4.58 -6.49
CA VAL A 234 0.51 4.43 -5.18
C VAL A 234 -0.52 4.21 -4.08
N ARG A 235 -1.56 5.04 -4.01
CA ARG A 235 -2.63 4.96 -3.00
C ARG A 235 -3.99 5.16 -3.61
N CYS A 236 -5.00 4.64 -2.94
CA CYS A 236 -6.39 4.89 -3.27
C CYS A 236 -7.26 5.15 -2.03
N THR A 237 -8.40 5.79 -2.23
CA THR A 237 -9.43 5.95 -1.21
C THR A 237 -10.83 6.08 -1.83
N TYR A 238 -11.87 5.99 -1.02
CA TYR A 238 -13.26 6.06 -1.45
C TYR A 238 -14.08 6.84 -0.41
N ASP A 239 -14.83 7.84 -0.85
CA ASP A 239 -15.62 8.72 0.03
C ASP A 239 -17.12 8.36 0.07
N GLY A 240 -17.51 7.20 -0.46
CA GLY A 240 -18.93 6.86 -0.59
C GLY A 240 -19.58 7.31 -1.91
N LYS A 241 -18.90 8.13 -2.71
CA LYS A 241 -19.39 8.65 -3.99
C LYS A 241 -18.37 8.52 -5.13
N TYR A 242 -17.11 8.81 -4.85
CA TYR A 242 -16.00 8.81 -5.79
C TYR A 242 -14.87 7.93 -5.28
N PHE A 243 -14.19 7.29 -6.23
CA PHE A 243 -12.97 6.55 -5.97
C PHE A 243 -11.78 7.38 -6.42
N TYR A 244 -10.77 7.48 -5.58
CA TYR A 244 -9.60 8.33 -5.82
C TYR A 244 -8.35 7.49 -5.92
N VAL A 245 -7.43 7.89 -6.79
CA VAL A 245 -6.12 7.25 -6.96
C VAL A 245 -5.04 8.32 -7.06
N THR A 246 -3.94 8.13 -6.35
CA THR A 246 -2.71 8.90 -6.59
C THR A 246 -1.79 8.12 -7.50
N LEU A 247 -1.24 8.81 -8.48
CA LEU A 247 -0.23 8.31 -9.41
C LEU A 247 1.11 8.99 -9.13
N SER A 248 2.19 8.26 -9.29
CA SER A 248 3.57 8.77 -9.26
C SER A 248 4.37 8.15 -10.39
N GLU A 249 5.42 8.83 -10.84
CA GLU A 249 6.28 8.32 -11.90
C GLU A 249 7.76 8.41 -11.50
N ASN A 250 8.56 7.49 -12.06
CA ASN A 250 9.94 7.31 -11.66
C ASN A 250 10.84 8.46 -12.12
N GLY A 251 11.71 8.97 -11.25
CA GLY A 251 12.64 10.04 -11.56
C GLY A 251 13.99 9.58 -12.14
N PRO A 252 14.79 10.50 -12.73
CA PRO A 252 16.14 10.21 -13.26
C PRO A 252 17.12 9.64 -12.26
N ASN A 253 16.95 10.00 -10.99
CA ASN A 253 17.91 9.69 -9.93
C ASN A 253 17.37 8.59 -9.01
N SER A 254 16.33 7.87 -9.43
CA SER A 254 15.81 6.80 -8.62
C SER A 254 16.80 5.65 -8.57
N PHE A 255 17.09 5.16 -7.38
CA PHE A 255 17.93 3.99 -7.19
C PHE A 255 17.14 2.66 -7.33
N LEU A 256 15.84 2.74 -7.62
CA LEU A 256 14.98 1.58 -7.89
C LEU A 256 14.43 1.67 -9.31
N TYR A 257 14.50 0.56 -10.05
CA TYR A 257 14.03 0.49 -11.42
C TYR A 257 12.54 0.09 -11.46
N GLU A 258 12.21 -1.17 -11.14
CA GLU A 258 10.85 -1.70 -11.19
C GLU A 258 9.93 -1.03 -10.16
N ASN A 259 10.40 -0.95 -8.90
CA ASN A 259 9.66 -0.42 -7.76
C ASN A 259 9.90 1.08 -7.49
N GLY A 260 10.44 1.81 -8.48
CA GLY A 260 10.76 3.23 -8.35
C GLY A 260 9.56 4.16 -8.54
N TYR A 261 8.62 4.21 -7.59
CA TYR A 261 7.39 5.01 -7.76
C TYR A 261 6.86 5.60 -6.45
N GLY A 262 7.72 5.75 -5.45
CA GLY A 262 7.36 6.31 -4.15
C GLY A 262 8.52 7.09 -3.54
N CYS A 263 8.31 7.74 -2.40
CA CYS A 263 9.38 8.48 -1.73
C CYS A 263 10.55 7.57 -1.31
N ASP A 264 10.33 6.26 -1.20
CA ASP A 264 11.33 5.25 -0.91
C ASP A 264 12.26 4.92 -2.08
N SER A 265 12.04 5.50 -3.26
CA SER A 265 12.87 5.30 -4.45
C SER A 265 13.91 6.40 -4.71
N GLY A 266 13.94 7.43 -3.87
CA GLY A 266 14.89 8.55 -3.93
C GLY A 266 14.49 9.71 -4.85
N HIS A 267 13.90 9.44 -6.02
CA HIS A 267 13.43 10.50 -6.91
C HIS A 267 12.20 10.06 -7.70
N VAL A 268 11.14 10.86 -7.64
CA VAL A 268 9.91 10.72 -8.42
C VAL A 268 9.64 12.02 -9.17
N VAL A 269 9.04 11.93 -10.34
CA VAL A 269 8.76 13.07 -11.22
C VAL A 269 7.37 12.91 -11.78
N GLY A 270 6.56 13.97 -11.72
CA GLY A 270 5.17 13.89 -12.12
C GLY A 270 4.30 12.95 -11.27
N GLY A 271 3.01 13.06 -11.51
CA GLY A 271 2.01 12.34 -10.79
C GLY A 271 0.67 13.02 -10.99
N HIS A 272 -0.38 12.28 -10.64
CA HIS A 272 -1.76 12.74 -10.79
C HIS A 272 -2.59 12.34 -9.58
N VAL A 273 -3.62 13.12 -9.32
CA VAL A 273 -4.70 12.73 -8.41
C VAL A 273 -5.96 12.57 -9.24
N LEU A 274 -6.39 11.33 -9.41
CA LEU A 274 -7.54 10.99 -10.23
C LEU A 274 -8.77 10.78 -9.34
N ARG A 275 -9.92 11.29 -9.78
CA ARG A 275 -11.24 11.06 -9.19
C ARG A 275 -12.15 10.36 -10.18
N TYR A 276 -12.45 9.09 -9.92
CA TYR A 276 -13.36 8.27 -10.70
C TYR A 276 -14.79 8.41 -10.22
N TYR A 277 -15.73 8.38 -11.16
CA TYR A 277 -17.16 8.43 -10.89
C TYR A 277 -17.88 7.20 -11.44
N PHE A 278 -18.97 6.86 -10.77
CA PHE A 278 -19.73 5.65 -11.03
C PHE A 278 -21.05 5.97 -11.72
N LYS A 279 -21.47 5.10 -12.63
CA LYS A 279 -22.82 5.07 -13.22
C LYS A 279 -23.27 3.63 -13.37
N ASN A 280 -24.47 3.34 -12.85
CA ASN A 280 -25.07 2.00 -12.89
C ASN A 280 -24.12 0.91 -12.36
N GLY A 281 -23.43 1.18 -11.25
CA GLY A 281 -22.49 0.22 -10.63
C GLY A 281 -21.17 0.02 -11.37
N ARG A 282 -20.88 0.83 -12.40
CA ARG A 282 -19.64 0.76 -13.18
C ARG A 282 -18.89 2.07 -13.16
N ILE A 283 -17.57 2.03 -13.40
CA ILE A 283 -16.81 3.26 -13.63
C ILE A 283 -17.19 3.82 -15.01
N GLU A 284 -17.66 5.07 -15.04
CA GLU A 284 -17.99 5.76 -16.30
C GLU A 284 -16.79 6.55 -16.83
N GLY A 285 -15.95 7.06 -15.94
CA GLY A 285 -14.72 7.77 -16.28
C GLY A 285 -14.04 8.37 -15.06
N TYR A 286 -13.10 9.27 -15.30
CA TYR A 286 -12.40 10.00 -14.25
C TYR A 286 -12.28 11.48 -14.58
N LYS A 287 -12.03 12.28 -13.55
CA LYS A 287 -11.53 13.65 -13.64
C LYS A 287 -10.15 13.69 -13.01
N ASP A 288 -9.19 14.28 -13.71
CA ASP A 288 -7.92 14.66 -13.12
C ASP A 288 -8.14 15.89 -12.23
N ILE A 289 -7.89 15.74 -10.93
CA ILE A 289 -8.05 16.77 -9.90
C ILE A 289 -6.71 17.14 -9.27
N THR A 290 -5.61 16.87 -9.97
CA THR A 290 -4.26 17.20 -9.52
C THR A 290 -4.18 18.70 -9.17
N PRO A 291 -3.76 19.08 -7.94
CA PRO A 291 -3.69 20.49 -7.55
C PRO A 291 -2.75 21.28 -8.47
N THR A 292 -3.24 22.34 -9.13
CA THR A 292 -2.49 23.12 -10.13
C THR A 292 -2.01 24.50 -9.67
N ASP A 293 -2.20 24.86 -8.40
CA ASP A 293 -2.04 26.24 -7.94
C ASP A 293 -0.59 26.70 -7.74
N SER A 294 -0.42 28.03 -7.83
CA SER A 294 0.85 28.77 -7.65
C SER A 294 1.59 28.51 -6.33
N LEU A 295 0.93 27.93 -5.33
CA LEU A 295 1.51 27.48 -4.06
C LEU A 295 2.60 26.40 -4.24
N ILE A 296 2.62 25.71 -5.37
CA ILE A 296 3.59 24.65 -5.69
C ILE A 296 4.88 25.22 -6.31
N LYS A 297 4.85 26.45 -6.85
CA LYS A 297 6.05 27.09 -7.44
C LYS A 297 7.10 27.50 -6.39
N GLU A 298 6.71 27.66 -5.12
CA GLU A 298 7.62 28.08 -4.04
C GLU A 298 8.40 26.92 -3.39
N SER A 299 8.05 25.66 -3.66
CA SER A 299 8.64 24.52 -2.95
C SER A 299 9.80 23.84 -3.69
N ASP A 300 10.46 24.49 -4.64
CA ASP A 300 11.74 23.99 -5.15
C ASP A 300 12.87 24.31 -4.14
N PRO A 301 13.38 23.32 -3.38
CA PRO A 301 14.45 23.56 -2.41
C PRO A 301 15.79 23.84 -3.10
N THR A 302 15.87 23.66 -4.43
CA THR A 302 17.09 23.82 -5.22
C THR A 302 17.23 25.19 -5.89
N GLY A 303 16.18 26.01 -5.86
CA GLY A 303 16.17 27.36 -6.45
C GLY A 303 16.45 27.38 -7.95
N LYS A 304 16.28 26.26 -8.66
CA LYS A 304 16.40 26.19 -10.12
C LYS A 304 15.02 26.37 -10.71
N ASN A 305 14.75 27.59 -11.15
CA ASN A 305 13.60 27.91 -12.01
C ASN A 305 13.37 26.76 -12.98
N VAL A 306 12.21 26.11 -12.86
CA VAL A 306 11.70 25.17 -13.86
C VAL A 306 11.68 25.97 -15.16
N SER A 307 12.59 25.67 -16.08
CA SER A 307 12.61 26.35 -17.37
C SER A 307 11.25 26.14 -18.02
N GLU A 308 10.73 27.20 -18.66
CA GLU A 308 9.49 27.16 -19.43
C GLU A 308 9.49 26.07 -20.54
N ASP A 309 10.63 25.43 -20.77
CA ASP A 309 10.84 24.30 -21.67
C ASP A 309 10.39 22.92 -21.14
N ASN A 310 9.85 22.82 -19.92
CA ASN A 310 9.38 21.56 -19.34
C ASN A 310 7.99 21.14 -19.88
N PHE A 311 7.86 21.07 -21.21
CA PHE A 311 6.62 20.78 -21.95
C PHE A 311 5.90 19.47 -21.56
N TYR A 312 6.54 18.59 -20.78
CA TYR A 312 6.08 17.24 -20.52
C TYR A 312 5.51 17.00 -19.10
N ARG A 313 5.80 17.85 -18.10
CA ARG A 313 5.28 17.68 -16.72
C ARG A 313 5.13 19.00 -15.96
N ASN A 314 4.03 19.10 -15.22
CA ASN A 314 3.77 20.25 -14.35
C ASN A 314 4.52 20.20 -13.00
N TYR A 315 5.02 19.01 -12.58
CA TYR A 315 5.58 18.80 -11.23
C TYR A 315 6.88 17.98 -11.22
N ASN A 316 7.82 18.39 -10.35
CA ASN A 316 9.05 17.66 -10.01
C ASN A 316 8.88 16.69 -8.83
N PHE A 317 7.64 16.33 -8.50
CA PHE A 317 7.29 15.40 -7.43
C PHE A 317 6.07 14.57 -7.83
N GLY A 318 5.85 13.46 -7.11
CA GLY A 318 4.68 12.60 -7.24
C GLY A 318 3.76 12.69 -6.01
N PHE A 319 2.61 12.03 -6.09
CA PHE A 319 1.62 11.99 -5.02
C PHE A 319 1.62 10.62 -4.33
N GLY A 320 2.12 10.57 -3.10
CA GLY A 320 2.31 9.33 -2.33
C GLY A 320 1.24 9.00 -1.28
N GLY A 321 0.32 9.93 -0.99
CA GLY A 321 -0.70 9.77 0.05
C GLY A 321 -2.03 10.40 -0.34
N ILE A 322 -3.13 9.80 0.10
CA ILE A 322 -4.48 10.34 -0.07
C ILE A 322 -5.39 9.86 1.07
N ALA A 323 -6.29 10.73 1.49
CA ALA A 323 -7.38 10.42 2.40
C ALA A 323 -8.62 11.17 1.93
N SER A 324 -9.79 10.59 2.17
CA SER A 324 -11.07 11.21 1.89
C SER A 324 -12.01 11.05 3.09
N ASN A 325 -12.93 11.99 3.26
CA ASN A 325 -13.93 11.96 4.31
C ASN A 325 -15.29 11.60 3.69
N PRO A 326 -15.87 10.42 3.99
CA PRO A 326 -17.21 10.08 3.48
C PRO A 326 -18.33 11.00 3.95
N GLN A 327 -18.12 11.76 5.04
CA GLN A 327 -19.07 12.76 5.52
C GLN A 327 -19.00 14.07 4.71
N GLU A 328 -17.90 14.31 4.00
CA GLU A 328 -17.64 15.50 3.16
C GLU A 328 -17.02 15.10 1.81
N PRO A 329 -17.78 14.43 0.91
CA PRO A 329 -17.31 13.90 -0.38
C PRO A 329 -17.20 14.93 -1.51
#